data_AF-A0A2V5MG46-F1
#
_entry.id   AF-A0A2V5MG46-F1
#
_cell.length_a   1.000
_cell.length_b   1.000
_cell.length_c   1.000
_cell.angle_alpha   90.00
_cell.angle_beta   90.00
_cell.angle_gamma   90.00
#
_symmetry.space_group_name_H-M   'P 1'
#
loop_
_entity.id
_entity.type
_entity.pdbx_description
1 polymer ?
#
loop_
_entity_poly.entity_id
_entity_poly.type
_entity_poly.pdbx_seq_one_letter_code
_entity_poly.pdbx_strand_id
1 'polypeptide(L)'
;MAHALADFNADGRLDLLMIGMPSATVDRLEHLGLRRPYSAEDSLRRPAMTFGNRLYLGRASGGFEQTALNDSIARSGWSWGCSAFDFDNDGFPDVYIANGLESRQSVRDYESEFWLHDIFVDETIDDVAATSYLMGKFSRTRGSGWSYGGYEKNRLYLNQRGESFVE
;
A
#
# COMPACT_ATOMS: atom_id res chain seq x y z
N MET A 1 -5.51 -7.01 -5.77
CA MET A 1 -5.79 -5.71 -5.11
C MET A 1 -7.13 -5.23 -5.60
N ALA A 2 -7.92 -4.59 -4.74
CA ALA A 2 -9.16 -3.92 -5.10
C ALA A 2 -8.92 -2.41 -5.24
N HIS A 3 -9.78 -1.71 -5.96
CA HIS A 3 -9.78 -0.25 -6.01
C HIS A 3 -11.23 0.22 -5.87
N ALA A 4 -11.45 1.45 -5.44
CA ALA A 4 -12.78 2.02 -5.29
C ALA A 4 -12.95 3.24 -6.19
N LEU A 5 -14.16 3.39 -6.71
CA LEU A 5 -14.62 4.55 -7.45
C LEU A 5 -15.83 5.13 -6.70
N ALA A 6 -15.77 6.41 -6.33
CA ALA A 6 -16.84 7.13 -5.64
C ALA A 6 -16.65 8.64 -5.85
N ASP A 7 -17.63 9.46 -5.53
CA ASP A 7 -17.52 10.93 -5.54
C ASP A 7 -17.13 11.41 -4.13
N PHE A 8 -15.85 11.40 -3.80
CA PHE A 8 -15.35 11.62 -2.44
C PHE A 8 -15.42 13.09 -2.00
N ASN A 9 -15.57 14.03 -2.95
CA ASN A 9 -15.70 15.46 -2.67
C ASN A 9 -17.09 16.02 -3.00
N ALA A 10 -18.06 15.16 -3.36
CA ALA A 10 -19.44 15.50 -3.70
C ALA A 10 -19.57 16.54 -4.82
N ASP A 11 -18.66 16.52 -5.81
CA ASP A 11 -18.65 17.47 -6.92
C ASP A 11 -19.40 16.98 -8.18
N GLY A 12 -19.99 15.79 -8.10
CA GLY A 12 -20.73 15.13 -9.15
C GLY A 12 -19.84 14.37 -10.15
N ARG A 13 -18.54 14.27 -9.92
CA ARG A 13 -17.60 13.48 -10.74
C ARG A 13 -17.11 12.27 -9.98
N LEU A 14 -16.68 11.26 -10.75
CA LEU A 14 -16.14 10.03 -10.18
C LEU A 14 -14.65 10.20 -9.89
N ASP A 15 -14.27 9.86 -8.67
CA ASP A 15 -12.89 9.83 -8.19
C ASP A 15 -12.37 8.39 -8.12
N LEU A 16 -11.06 8.22 -8.00
CA LEU A 16 -10.38 6.94 -7.98
C LEU A 16 -9.51 6.79 -6.73
N LEU A 17 -9.85 5.82 -5.88
CA LEU A 17 -8.98 5.33 -4.83
C LEU A 17 -8.25 4.06 -5.29
N MET A 18 -6.96 4.20 -5.56
CA MET A 18 -6.04 3.09 -5.76
C MET A 18 -5.41 2.70 -4.43
N ILE A 19 -5.87 1.61 -3.83
CA ILE A 19 -5.20 1.10 -2.63
C ILE A 19 -3.85 0.49 -2.95
N GLY A 20 -2.92 0.65 -2.02
CA GLY A 20 -1.56 0.14 -2.14
C GLY A 20 -0.98 -0.21 -0.79
N MET A 21 0.34 -0.32 -0.75
CA MET A 21 1.06 -0.85 0.41
C MET A 21 2.11 0.17 0.85
N PRO A 22 2.04 0.70 2.07
CA PRO A 22 3.18 1.36 2.68
C PRO A 22 4.21 0.34 3.16
N SER A 23 5.45 0.77 3.36
CA SER A 23 6.48 -0.06 3.97
C SER A 23 7.31 0.72 4.97
N ALA A 24 7.19 0.35 6.25
CA ALA A 24 7.98 0.98 7.32
C ALA A 24 9.48 0.71 7.14
N THR A 25 9.82 -0.46 6.58
CA THR A 25 11.20 -0.79 6.22
C THR A 25 11.75 0.19 5.18
N VAL A 26 11.02 0.42 4.09
CA VAL A 26 11.46 1.36 3.05
C VAL A 26 11.54 2.79 3.58
N ASP A 27 10.55 3.25 4.34
CA ASP A 27 10.57 4.59 4.92
C ASP A 27 11.83 4.83 5.75
N ARG A 28 12.24 3.83 6.55
CA ARG A 28 13.48 3.89 7.33
C ARG A 28 14.72 3.94 6.44
N LEU A 29 14.76 3.16 5.37
CA LEU A 29 15.88 3.16 4.43
C LEU A 29 16.01 4.50 3.69
N GLU A 30 14.89 5.10 3.26
CA GLU A 30 14.90 6.42 2.64
C GLU A 30 15.29 7.52 3.65
N HIS A 31 14.76 7.47 4.88
CA HIS A 31 15.11 8.42 5.93
C HIS A 31 16.62 8.41 6.26
N LEU A 32 17.23 7.21 6.29
CA LEU A 32 18.66 7.06 6.55
C LEU A 32 19.53 7.27 5.30
N GLY A 33 18.94 7.47 4.12
CA GLY A 33 19.68 7.55 2.86
C GLY A 33 20.40 6.24 2.49
N LEU A 34 19.94 5.10 3.00
CA LEU A 34 20.56 3.79 2.77
C LEU A 34 20.08 3.19 1.45
N ARG A 35 21.04 2.99 0.55
CA ARG A 35 20.82 2.50 -0.82
C ARG A 35 21.94 1.52 -1.19
N ARG A 36 21.62 0.54 -2.02
CA ARG A 36 22.67 -0.29 -2.62
C ARG A 36 23.47 0.56 -3.63
N PRO A 37 24.80 0.47 -3.61
CA PRO A 37 25.60 1.09 -4.66
C PRO A 37 25.32 0.38 -6.00
N TYR A 38 25.27 1.16 -7.09
CA TYR A 38 25.10 0.72 -8.48
C TYR A 38 23.68 0.37 -8.97
N SER A 39 22.62 0.68 -8.23
CA SER A 39 21.23 0.54 -8.68
C SER A 39 20.47 1.87 -8.66
N ALA A 40 20.73 2.73 -9.66
CA ALA A 40 20.04 4.01 -9.78
C ALA A 40 18.50 3.85 -9.90
N GLU A 41 18.06 2.73 -10.48
CA GLU A 41 16.65 2.40 -10.69
C GLU A 41 15.90 2.09 -9.37
N ASP A 42 16.59 1.49 -8.39
CA ASP A 42 16.00 1.18 -7.08
C ASP A 42 15.56 2.44 -6.34
N SER A 43 16.35 3.51 -6.47
CA SER A 43 16.11 4.76 -5.75
C SER A 43 14.82 5.46 -6.20
N LEU A 44 14.38 5.22 -7.44
CA LEU A 44 13.16 5.81 -7.99
C LEU A 44 11.94 4.91 -7.78
N ARG A 45 12.13 3.59 -7.89
CA ARG A 45 11.03 2.63 -7.83
C ARG A 45 10.57 2.34 -6.42
N ARG A 46 11.49 2.22 -5.46
CA ARG A 46 11.18 1.78 -4.11
C ARG A 46 10.16 2.71 -3.40
N PRO A 47 10.34 4.04 -3.34
CA PRO A 47 9.34 4.94 -2.73
C PRO A 47 8.00 4.94 -3.48
N ALA A 48 8.02 4.81 -4.81
CA ALA A 48 6.81 4.73 -5.61
C ALA A 48 6.03 3.43 -5.33
N MET A 49 6.71 2.29 -5.20
CA MET A 49 6.08 1.01 -4.89
C MET A 49 5.49 0.98 -3.47
N THR A 50 6.09 1.70 -2.53
CA THR A 50 5.69 1.67 -1.11
C THR A 50 5.00 2.94 -0.62
N PHE A 51 4.42 3.72 -1.53
CA PHE A 51 3.73 4.96 -1.16
C PHE A 51 2.47 4.71 -0.30
N GLY A 52 1.85 3.54 -0.44
CA GLY A 52 0.52 3.26 0.10
C GLY A 52 -0.59 3.57 -0.90
N ASN A 53 -1.72 4.03 -0.39
CA ASN A 53 -2.89 4.34 -1.20
C ASN A 53 -2.69 5.65 -1.97
N ARG A 54 -3.40 5.78 -3.09
CA ARG A 54 -3.47 6.98 -3.90
C ARG A 54 -4.91 7.31 -4.22
N LEU A 55 -5.38 8.44 -3.73
CA LEU A 55 -6.67 9.01 -4.06
C LEU A 55 -6.49 10.10 -5.12
N TYR A 56 -7.24 9.97 -6.21
CA TYR A 56 -7.27 10.93 -7.29
C TYR A 56 -8.68 11.45 -7.51
N LEU A 57 -8.83 12.77 -7.59
CA LEU A 57 -10.10 13.43 -7.89
C LEU A 57 -10.31 13.59 -9.40
N GLY A 58 -11.54 13.38 -9.85
CA GLY A 58 -11.96 13.58 -11.23
C GLY A 58 -11.98 15.05 -11.60
N ARG A 59 -11.40 15.41 -12.76
CA ARG A 59 -11.37 16.81 -13.23
C ARG A 59 -12.49 17.10 -14.22
N ALA A 60 -13.03 18.33 -14.17
CA ALA A 60 -13.99 18.81 -15.18
C ALA A 60 -13.43 18.80 -16.61
N SER A 61 -12.12 19.00 -16.78
CA SER A 61 -11.41 18.90 -18.06
C SER A 61 -11.19 17.47 -18.55
N GLY A 62 -11.64 16.46 -17.78
CA GLY A 62 -11.26 15.06 -17.94
C GLY A 62 -9.94 14.73 -17.24
N GLY A 63 -9.75 13.44 -16.97
CA GLY A 63 -8.59 12.91 -16.24
C GLY A 63 -8.73 13.04 -14.72
N PHE A 64 -7.62 12.73 -14.05
CA PHE A 64 -7.54 12.56 -12.59
C PHE A 64 -6.37 13.38 -12.02
N GLU A 65 -6.51 13.86 -10.79
CA GLU A 65 -5.46 14.60 -10.08
C GLU A 65 -5.38 14.18 -8.62
N GLN A 66 -4.15 13.94 -8.14
CA GLN A 66 -3.91 13.65 -6.74
C GLN A 66 -3.84 14.98 -5.97
N THR A 67 -4.78 15.19 -5.06
CA THR A 67 -4.87 16.41 -4.24
C THR A 67 -4.44 16.13 -2.79
N ALA A 68 -4.42 17.16 -1.94
CA ALA A 68 -4.09 17.03 -0.52
C ALA A 68 -5.04 16.10 0.26
N LEU A 69 -6.26 15.84 -0.24
CA LEU A 69 -7.20 14.91 0.37
C LEU A 69 -6.57 13.50 0.54
N ASN A 70 -5.71 13.11 -0.39
CA ASN A 70 -4.99 11.85 -0.35
C ASN A 70 -4.15 11.66 0.93
N ASP A 71 -3.58 12.73 1.49
CA ASP A 71 -2.60 12.63 2.58
C ASP A 71 -3.20 11.99 3.84
N SER A 72 -4.50 12.17 4.04
CA SER A 72 -5.25 11.62 5.17
C SER A 72 -5.60 10.13 5.04
N ILE A 73 -5.50 9.55 3.83
CA ILE A 73 -5.84 8.15 3.56
C ILE A 73 -4.69 7.35 2.91
N ALA A 74 -3.56 7.98 2.60
CA ALA A 74 -2.40 7.34 1.97
C ALA A 74 -1.84 6.16 2.79
N ARG A 75 -1.90 6.26 4.12
CA ARG A 75 -1.25 5.33 5.05
C ARG A 75 -2.24 4.49 5.86
N SER A 76 -2.89 3.54 5.19
CA SER A 76 -3.82 2.60 5.86
C SER A 76 -3.17 1.29 6.32
N GLY A 77 -1.94 1.01 5.93
CA GLY A 77 -1.34 -0.33 6.03
C GLY A 77 -1.35 -1.01 4.67
N TRP A 78 -0.90 -2.26 4.64
CA TRP A 78 -0.90 -3.15 3.50
C TRP A 78 -2.32 -3.50 3.06
N SER A 79 -2.88 -2.64 2.22
CA SER A 79 -4.22 -2.75 1.71
C SER A 79 -4.37 -3.88 0.69
N TRP A 80 -5.42 -4.69 0.85
CA TRP A 80 -5.79 -5.76 -0.08
C TRP A 80 -7.19 -5.61 -0.66
N GLY A 81 -8.10 -5.02 0.12
CA GLY A 81 -9.46 -4.73 -0.30
C GLY A 81 -9.90 -3.36 0.18
N CYS A 82 -10.85 -2.75 -0.54
CA CYS A 82 -11.52 -1.54 -0.09
C CYS A 82 -12.96 -1.49 -0.56
N SER A 83 -13.77 -0.70 0.12
CA SER A 83 -15.12 -0.33 -0.29
C SER A 83 -15.38 1.12 0.10
N ALA A 84 -16.15 1.83 -0.72
CA ALA A 84 -16.58 3.19 -0.46
C ALA A 84 -18.11 3.21 -0.30
N PHE A 85 -18.59 3.83 0.78
CA PHE A 85 -20.01 3.95 1.10
C PHE A 85 -20.19 5.05 2.14
N ASP A 86 -21.33 5.74 2.12
CA ASP A 86 -21.68 6.76 3.12
C ASP A 86 -22.16 6.06 4.41
N PHE A 87 -21.29 5.90 5.39
CA PHE A 87 -21.56 5.16 6.62
C PHE A 87 -22.34 6.00 7.62
N ASP A 88 -22.01 7.29 7.76
CA ASP A 88 -22.62 8.18 8.73
C ASP A 88 -23.79 9.03 8.17
N ASN A 89 -24.08 8.90 6.87
CA ASN A 89 -25.15 9.58 6.13
C ASN A 89 -24.95 11.10 6.02
N ASP A 90 -23.70 11.58 5.92
CA ASP A 90 -23.39 12.99 5.73
C ASP A 90 -23.36 13.42 4.24
N GLY A 91 -23.53 12.46 3.32
CA GLY A 91 -23.51 12.67 1.88
C GLY A 91 -22.13 12.55 1.25
N PHE A 92 -21.08 12.25 2.02
CA PHE A 92 -19.73 12.02 1.53
C PHE A 92 -19.33 10.56 1.72
N PRO A 93 -18.89 9.85 0.67
CA PRO A 93 -18.48 8.46 0.80
C PRO A 93 -17.30 8.29 1.76
N ASP A 94 -17.50 7.45 2.78
CA ASP A 94 -16.46 6.94 3.67
C ASP A 94 -15.74 5.76 3.02
N VAL A 95 -14.61 5.34 3.60
CA VAL A 95 -13.79 4.26 3.05
C VAL A 95 -13.47 3.20 4.10
N TYR A 96 -13.86 1.96 3.84
CA TYR A 96 -13.34 0.81 4.57
C TYR A 96 -12.19 0.15 3.80
N ILE A 97 -11.07 -0.13 4.47
CA ILE A 97 -9.89 -0.79 3.93
C ILE A 97 -9.58 -2.05 4.73
N ALA A 98 -9.51 -3.17 4.01
CA ALA A 98 -9.06 -4.45 4.54
C ALA A 98 -7.55 -4.61 4.35
N ASN A 99 -6.82 -4.80 5.44
CA ASN A 99 -5.36 -4.85 5.47
C ASN A 99 -4.82 -6.24 5.83
N GLY A 100 -3.53 -6.43 5.55
CA GLY A 100 -2.74 -7.48 6.18
C GLY A 100 -3.00 -8.90 5.68
N LEU A 101 -3.03 -9.14 4.35
CA LEU A 101 -3.22 -10.48 3.74
C LEU A 101 -2.55 -11.62 4.50
N GLU A 102 -1.30 -11.44 4.92
CA GLU A 102 -0.54 -12.39 5.73
C GLU A 102 -0.07 -11.71 7.04
N SER A 103 -0.99 -11.08 7.77
CA SER A 103 -0.70 -10.35 9.01
C SER A 103 -0.52 -11.28 10.21
N ARG A 104 -1.25 -12.40 10.25
CA ARG A 104 -1.24 -13.42 11.32
C ARG A 104 -1.26 -12.79 12.73
N GLN A 105 -0.93 -13.58 13.75
CA GLN A 105 -0.81 -13.09 15.14
C GLN A 105 0.67 -13.01 15.57
N SER A 106 1.52 -12.46 14.71
CA SER A 106 2.97 -12.39 14.95
C SER A 106 3.51 -11.00 14.70
N VAL A 107 4.36 -10.52 15.60
CA VAL A 107 5.18 -9.31 15.41
C VAL A 107 6.42 -9.58 14.56
N ARG A 108 6.71 -10.86 14.26
CA ARG A 108 7.80 -11.23 13.36
C ARG A 108 7.31 -11.09 11.93
N ASP A 109 7.91 -10.15 11.22
CA ASP A 109 7.66 -9.86 9.81
C ASP A 109 8.84 -10.27 8.91
N TYR A 110 8.56 -10.41 7.62
CA TYR A 110 9.53 -10.74 6.57
C TYR A 110 9.91 -9.52 5.72
N GLU A 111 9.15 -8.44 5.82
CA GLU A 111 9.30 -7.24 5.01
C GLU A 111 10.74 -6.70 5.04
N SER A 112 11.37 -6.66 6.22
CA SER A 112 12.75 -6.19 6.36
C SER A 112 13.74 -7.00 5.52
N GLU A 113 13.60 -8.33 5.52
CA GLU A 113 14.48 -9.21 4.74
C GLU A 113 14.24 -9.04 3.24
N PHE A 114 12.98 -8.92 2.83
CA PHE A 114 12.62 -8.70 1.43
C PHE A 114 13.30 -7.45 0.85
N TRP A 115 13.17 -6.29 1.51
CA TRP A 115 13.70 -5.02 0.99
C TRP A 115 15.22 -4.86 1.11
N LEU A 116 15.87 -5.60 2.03
CA LEU A 116 17.32 -5.54 2.20
C LEU A 116 18.07 -6.54 1.30
N HIS A 117 17.42 -7.65 0.95
CA HIS A 117 18.05 -8.78 0.30
C HIS A 117 17.26 -9.30 -0.91
N ASP A 118 16.05 -9.80 -0.71
CA ASP A 118 15.40 -10.66 -1.71
C ASP A 118 14.88 -9.92 -2.95
N ILE A 119 14.57 -8.62 -2.84
CA ILE A 119 14.23 -7.78 -4.00
C ILE A 119 15.37 -7.69 -5.03
N PHE A 120 16.61 -8.04 -4.65
CA PHE A 120 17.79 -8.01 -5.51
C PHE A 120 18.24 -9.40 -5.99
N VAL A 121 17.50 -10.46 -5.62
CA VAL A 121 17.86 -11.85 -5.97
C VAL A 121 17.26 -12.27 -7.32
N ASP A 122 16.19 -11.60 -7.76
CA ASP A 122 15.50 -11.91 -9.00
C ASP A 122 15.94 -10.95 -10.12
N GLU A 123 16.94 -11.36 -10.90
CA GLU A 123 17.21 -10.76 -12.21
C GLU A 123 16.32 -11.45 -13.26
N THR A 124 15.95 -10.76 -14.34
CA THR A 124 15.03 -11.26 -15.40
C THR A 124 15.51 -12.48 -16.20
N ILE A 125 16.46 -13.25 -15.67
CA ILE A 125 17.02 -14.46 -16.24
C ILE A 125 16.49 -15.62 -15.39
N ASP A 126 15.87 -16.63 -16.03
CA ASP A 126 15.42 -17.84 -15.35
C ASP A 126 16.61 -18.54 -14.65
N ASP A 127 16.77 -18.27 -13.35
CA ASP A 127 17.75 -18.91 -12.48
C ASP A 127 17.04 -19.89 -11.54
N VAL A 128 17.30 -21.18 -11.76
CA VAL A 128 16.76 -22.28 -10.95
C VAL A 128 17.21 -22.19 -9.49
N ALA A 129 18.41 -21.67 -9.23
CA ALA A 129 18.93 -21.48 -7.88
C ALA A 129 18.18 -20.35 -7.16
N ALA A 130 18.00 -19.19 -7.81
CA ALA A 130 17.20 -18.08 -7.29
C ALA A 130 15.74 -18.50 -7.04
N THR A 131 15.14 -19.20 -7.99
CA THR A 131 13.78 -19.74 -7.87
C THR A 131 13.65 -20.69 -6.68
N SER A 132 14.58 -21.65 -6.54
CA SER A 132 14.59 -22.61 -5.43
C SER A 132 14.81 -21.92 -4.07
N TYR A 133 15.67 -20.90 -4.03
CA TYR A 133 15.88 -20.07 -2.84
C TYR A 133 14.60 -19.35 -2.42
N LEU A 134 13.94 -18.65 -3.36
CA LEU A 134 12.70 -17.91 -3.11
C LEU A 134 11.56 -18.86 -2.69
N MET A 135 11.38 -20.00 -3.37
CA MET A 135 10.39 -21.01 -2.97
C MET A 135 10.64 -21.54 -1.55
N GLY A 136 11.91 -21.82 -1.21
CA GLY A 136 12.32 -22.23 0.15
C GLY A 136 12.15 -21.14 1.22
N LYS A 137 12.09 -19.86 0.83
CA LYS A 137 11.78 -18.73 1.71
C LYS A 137 10.28 -18.56 1.92
N PHE A 138 9.50 -18.59 0.85
CA PHE A 138 8.04 -18.49 0.93
C PHE A 138 7.44 -19.62 1.77
N SER A 139 8.02 -20.81 1.78
CA SER A 139 7.58 -21.89 2.67
C SER A 139 7.78 -21.56 4.15
N ARG A 140 8.76 -20.73 4.53
CA ARG A 140 8.97 -20.30 5.93
C ARG A 140 8.01 -19.18 6.33
N THR A 141 7.74 -18.22 5.43
CA THR A 141 6.78 -17.15 5.70
C THR A 141 5.35 -17.67 5.66
N ARG A 142 4.91 -18.22 4.52
CA ARG A 142 3.56 -18.78 4.35
C ARG A 142 3.35 -20.10 5.10
N GLY A 143 4.39 -20.88 5.40
CA GLY A 143 4.26 -22.19 6.07
C GLY A 143 4.59 -22.24 7.56
N SER A 144 5.26 -21.23 8.15
CA SER A 144 5.72 -21.29 9.56
C SER A 144 5.14 -20.20 10.49
N GLY A 145 3.95 -19.66 10.18
CA GLY A 145 3.23 -18.75 11.08
C GLY A 145 3.73 -17.30 11.11
N TRP A 146 4.71 -16.90 10.28
CA TRP A 146 5.18 -15.51 10.25
C TRP A 146 4.22 -14.62 9.47
N SER A 147 4.24 -13.33 9.83
CA SER A 147 3.59 -12.31 9.03
C SER A 147 4.52 -11.85 7.91
N TYR A 148 3.99 -11.25 6.86
CA TYR A 148 4.86 -10.59 5.89
C TYR A 148 5.21 -9.17 6.34
N GLY A 149 4.26 -8.39 6.87
CA GLY A 149 4.46 -7.00 7.31
C GLY A 149 3.99 -6.71 8.74
N GLY A 150 3.92 -7.71 9.61
CA GLY A 150 3.37 -7.58 10.96
C GLY A 150 1.84 -7.68 10.99
N TYR A 151 1.27 -7.49 12.18
CA TYR A 151 -0.18 -7.37 12.33
C TYR A 151 -0.65 -5.98 11.89
N GLU A 152 -1.62 -5.94 10.98
CA GLU A 152 -2.24 -4.71 10.52
C GLU A 152 -3.76 -4.78 10.65
N LYS A 153 -4.34 -3.71 11.19
CA LYS A 153 -5.78 -3.62 11.40
C LYS A 153 -6.46 -3.15 10.12
N ASN A 154 -7.65 -3.68 9.86
CA ASN A 154 -8.58 -3.03 8.93
C ASN A 154 -8.95 -1.65 9.46
N ARG A 155 -9.22 -0.71 8.56
CA ARG A 155 -9.53 0.68 8.91
C ARG A 155 -10.83 1.11 8.27
N LEU A 156 -11.64 1.85 9.03
CA LEU A 156 -12.73 2.64 8.49
C LEU A 156 -12.27 4.10 8.54
N TYR A 157 -12.41 4.82 7.45
CA TYR A 157 -12.07 6.22 7.33
C TYR A 157 -13.35 7.01 7.06
N LEU A 158 -13.72 7.87 8.00
CA LEU A 158 -14.82 8.80 7.85
C LEU A 158 -14.37 10.03 7.06
N ASN A 159 -15.11 10.36 6.01
CA ASN A 159 -14.87 11.51 5.17
C ASN A 159 -15.34 12.78 5.87
N GLN A 160 -14.44 13.73 6.05
CA GLN A 160 -14.74 15.04 6.61
C GLN A 160 -15.15 16.00 5.49
N ARG A 161 -16.27 15.70 4.83
CA ARG A 161 -16.90 16.55 3.81
C ARG A 161 -16.00 16.94 2.63
N GLY A 162 -15.18 15.99 2.18
CA GLY A 162 -14.24 16.18 1.08
C GLY A 162 -12.95 16.92 1.45
N GLU A 163 -12.76 17.29 2.72
CA GLU A 163 -11.55 18.00 3.19
C GLU A 163 -10.45 17.05 3.66
N SER A 164 -10.81 15.97 4.35
CA SER A 164 -9.89 14.97 4.88
C SER A 164 -10.61 13.66 5.22
N PHE A 165 -9.87 12.63 5.60
CA PHE A 165 -10.37 11.40 6.20
C PHE A 165 -9.88 11.27 7.64
N VAL A 166 -10.72 10.75 8.54
CA VAL A 166 -10.37 10.41 9.93
C VAL A 166 -10.68 8.95 10.20
N GLU A 167 -9.79 8.25 10.92
CA GLU A 167 -10.01 6.85 11.35
C GLU A 167 -10.84 6.77 12.63
#